data_AF-A0A2W1ABH7-F1
#
_entry.id   AF-A0A2W1ABH7-F1
#
_cell.length_a   1.000
_cell.length_b   1.000
_cell.length_c   1.000
_cell.angle_alpha   90.00
_cell.angle_beta   90.00
_cell.angle_gamma   90.00
#
_symmetry.space_group_name_H-M   'P 1'
#
loop_
_entity.id
_entity.type
_entity.pdbx_description
1 polymer ?
#
loop_
_entity_poly.entity_id
_entity_poly.type
_entity_poly.pdbx_seq_one_letter_code
_entity_poly.pdbx_strand_id
1 'polypeptide(L)' 'MRLGNTIDAMAGAALKAYEDRMDAVICAYVAAHVWRWGARRNWTLGPAGSGSIVLPALRPDINRSDGL' A
#
# COMPACT_ATOMS: atom_id res chain seq x y z
N MET A 1 18.99 4.86 -21.16
CA MET A 1 18.51 5.18 -19.80
C MET A 1 18.65 3.91 -18.96
N ARG A 2 19.73 3.79 -18.17
CA ARG A 2 19.97 2.64 -17.28
C ARG A 2 19.17 2.85 -15.99
N LEU A 3 18.24 1.96 -15.68
CA LEU A 3 17.41 2.02 -14.47
C LEU A 3 18.13 1.58 -13.17
N GLY A 4 19.39 1.16 -13.23
CA GLY A 4 20.03 0.43 -12.14
C GLY A 4 21.06 1.19 -11.30
N ASN A 5 21.25 2.50 -11.45
CA ASN A 5 22.44 3.18 -10.89
C ASN A 5 22.18 4.51 -10.15
N THR A 6 20.95 4.76 -9.68
CA THR A 6 20.59 6.08 -9.09
C THR A 6 19.93 6.01 -7.72
N ILE A 7 19.43 4.85 -7.28
CA ILE A 7 18.77 4.72 -5.97
C ILE A 7 19.79 4.81 -4.84
N ASP A 8 20.99 4.23 -5.03
CA ASP A 8 22.09 4.28 -4.05
C ASP A 8 22.68 5.69 -3.86
N ALA A 9 22.48 6.59 -4.83
CA ALA A 9 22.97 7.96 -4.78
C ALA A 9 21.99 8.94 -4.12
N MET A 10 20.74 8.51 -3.88
CA MET A 10 19.69 9.33 -3.27
C MET A 10 19.53 8.94 -1.81
N ALA A 11 19.90 9.84 -0.91
CA ALA A 11 19.82 9.63 0.53
C ALA A 11 19.11 10.79 1.23
N GLY A 12 18.67 10.54 2.46
CA GLY A 12 18.06 11.56 3.33
C GLY A 12 16.82 12.21 2.72
N ALA A 13 16.74 13.54 2.80
CA ALA A 13 15.56 14.30 2.40
C ALA A 13 15.16 14.11 0.92
N ALA A 14 16.13 13.90 0.03
CA ALA A 14 15.83 13.68 -1.39
C ALA A 14 15.08 12.36 -1.59
N LEU A 15 15.56 11.27 -0.98
CA LEU A 15 14.87 9.97 -1.03
C LEU A 15 13.48 10.07 -0.40
N LYS A 16 13.38 10.74 0.76
CA LYS A 16 12.11 10.95 1.45
C LYS A 16 11.09 11.71 0.58
N ALA A 17 11.50 12.71 -0.19
CA ALA A 17 10.58 13.44 -1.06
C ALA A 17 9.97 12.56 -2.17
N TYR A 18 10.73 11.59 -2.68
CA TYR A 18 10.22 10.60 -3.63
C TYR A 18 9.29 9.58 -2.95
N GLU A 19 9.67 9.10 -1.75
CA GLU A 19 8.83 8.24 -0.90
C GLU A 19 7.49 8.92 -0.61
N ASP A 20 7.49 10.16 -0.11
CA ASP A 20 6.29 10.92 0.24
C ASP A 20 5.34 11.08 -0.98
N ARG A 21 5.90 11.28 -2.17
CA ARG A 21 5.12 11.38 -3.42
C ARG A 21 4.50 10.05 -3.81
N MET A 22 5.24 8.96 -3.67
CA MET A 22 4.73 7.63 -3.95
C MET A 22 3.62 7.28 -2.95
N ASP A 23 3.84 7.54 -1.67
CA ASP A 23 2.88 7.28 -0.60
C ASP A 23 1.58 8.06 -0.81
N ALA A 24 1.65 9.32 -1.23
CA ALA A 24 0.46 10.11 -1.55
C ALA A 24 -0.39 9.47 -2.68
N VAL A 25 0.24 9.00 -3.75
CA VAL A 25 -0.47 8.37 -4.88
C VAL A 25 -1.06 7.03 -4.47
N ILE A 26 -0.29 6.18 -3.77
CA ILE A 26 -0.76 4.88 -3.30
C ILE A 26 -1.88 5.05 -2.29
N CYS A 27 -1.76 5.97 -1.34
CA CYS A 27 -2.80 6.27 -0.35
C CYS A 27 -4.11 6.70 -1.02
N ALA A 28 -4.05 7.64 -1.97
CA ALA A 28 -5.22 8.08 -2.72
C ALA A 28 -5.89 6.93 -3.49
N TYR A 29 -5.09 6.07 -4.12
CA TYR A 29 -5.59 4.88 -4.82
C TYR A 29 -6.27 3.89 -3.88
N VAL A 30 -5.64 3.53 -2.76
CA VAL A 30 -6.20 2.61 -1.76
C VAL A 30 -7.50 3.18 -1.19
N ALA A 31 -7.55 4.47 -0.86
CA ALA A 31 -8.76 5.12 -0.38
C ALA A 31 -9.91 5.06 -1.39
N ALA A 32 -9.63 5.36 -2.67
CA ALA A 32 -10.63 5.26 -3.74
C ALA A 32 -11.11 3.81 -3.95
N HIS A 33 -10.21 2.83 -3.88
CA HIS A 33 -10.53 1.42 -4.02
C HIS A 33 -11.38 0.90 -2.85
N VAL A 34 -11.07 1.33 -1.62
CA VAL A 34 -11.89 1.04 -0.43
C VAL A 34 -13.28 1.68 -0.58
N TRP A 35 -13.37 2.94 -0.99
CA TRP A 35 -14.66 3.60 -1.20
C TRP A 35 -15.54 2.89 -2.24
N ARG A 36 -14.93 2.40 -3.34
CA ARG A 36 -15.67 1.77 -4.43
C ARG A 36 -16.16 0.34 -4.13
N TRP A 37 -15.39 -0.45 -3.39
CA TRP A 37 -15.64 -1.89 -3.22
C TRP A 37 -15.77 -2.37 -1.77
N GLY A 38 -15.38 -1.57 -0.77
CA GLY A 38 -15.37 -1.97 0.64
C GLY A 38 -14.52 -3.23 0.87
N ALA A 39 -14.86 -4.03 1.89
CA ALA A 39 -14.09 -5.23 2.25
C ALA A 39 -14.05 -6.31 1.13
N ARG A 40 -14.98 -6.29 0.17
CA ARG A 40 -15.11 -7.35 -0.85
C ARG A 40 -13.91 -7.49 -1.78
N ARG A 41 -13.12 -6.42 -1.95
CA ARG A 41 -11.92 -6.43 -2.79
C ARG A 41 -10.72 -5.85 -2.09
N ASN A 42 -10.74 -5.78 -0.76
CA ASN A 42 -9.64 -5.24 0.02
C ASN A 42 -9.31 -6.22 1.13
N TRP A 43 -8.03 -6.52 1.29
CA TRP A 43 -7.53 -7.23 2.46
C TRP A 43 -7.24 -6.24 3.57
N THR A 44 -7.53 -6.65 4.79
CA THR A 44 -7.13 -5.94 6.01
C THR A 44 -6.18 -6.84 6.78
N LEU A 45 -4.93 -6.42 6.92
CA LEU A 45 -3.89 -7.16 7.61
C LEU A 45 -3.67 -6.55 8.99
N GLY A 46 -3.78 -7.37 10.02
CA GLY A 46 -3.59 -6.97 11.42
C GLY A 46 -4.85 -7.10 12.27
N PRO A 47 -4.71 -7.06 13.60
CA PRO A 47 -5.82 -7.25 14.53
C PRO A 47 -6.80 -6.07 14.50
N ALA A 48 -8.07 -6.36 14.75
CA ALA A 48 -9.05 -5.30 15.01
C ALA A 48 -8.64 -4.53 16.29
N GLY A 49 -8.49 -3.20 16.18
CA GLY A 49 -8.21 -2.31 17.31
C GLY A 49 -6.74 -1.96 17.56
N SER A 50 -5.78 -2.62 16.92
CA SER A 50 -4.34 -2.38 17.14
C SER A 50 -3.62 -1.73 15.95
N GLY A 51 -4.39 -1.22 15.00
CA GLY A 51 -3.89 -0.75 13.70
C GLY A 51 -3.87 -1.89 12.67
N SER A 52 -4.33 -1.58 11.46
CA SER A 52 -4.37 -2.53 10.35
C SER A 52 -3.94 -1.85 9.06
N ILE A 53 -3.42 -2.65 8.14
CA ILE A 53 -3.00 -2.22 6.81
C ILE A 53 -4.04 -2.70 5.81
N VAL A 54 -4.56 -1.79 5.00
CA VAL A 54 -5.54 -2.10 3.95
C VAL A 54 -4.87 -2.11 2.59
N LEU A 55 -5.14 -3.15 1.81
CA LEU A 55 -4.55 -3.37 0.49
C LEU A 55 -5.62 -3.87 -0.50
N PRO A 56 -5.63 -3.40 -1.75
CA PRO A 56 -6.43 -4.00 -2.80
C PRO A 56 -6.08 -5.48 -2.99
N ALA A 57 -7.09 -6.34 -3.02
CA ALA A 57 -6.93 -7.78 -3.13
C ALA A 57 -6.80 -8.21 -4.60
N LEU A 58 -5.67 -8.83 -4.96
CA LEU A 58 -5.49 -9.47 -6.27
C LEU A 58 -6.45 -10.67 -6.44
N ARG A 59 -6.70 -11.39 -5.33
CA ARG A 59 -7.62 -12.54 -5.23
C ARG A 59 -8.59 -12.31 -4.05
N PRO A 60 -9.76 -11.70 -4.30
CA PRO A 60 -10.70 -11.32 -3.24
C PRO A 60 -11.30 -12.51 -2.49
N ASP A 61 -11.19 -13.72 -3.04
CA ASP A 61 -11.60 -15.00 -2.44
C ASP A 61 -10.71 -15.48 -1.28
N ILE A 62 -9.50 -14.92 -1.12
CA ILE A 62 -8.57 -15.30 -0.06
C ILE A 62 -8.38 -14.12 0.88
N ASN A 63 -9.25 -13.91 1.86
CA ASN A 63 -9.04 -12.85 2.84
C ASN A 63 -8.17 -13.37 4.00
N ARG A 64 -6.98 -12.79 4.17
CA ARG A 64 -6.01 -13.25 5.19
C ARG A 64 -6.47 -12.98 6.64
N SER A 65 -7.54 -12.22 6.84
CA SER A 65 -8.20 -12.09 8.14
C SER A 65 -8.91 -13.36 8.61
N ASP A 66 -9.11 -14.33 7.70
CA ASP A 66 -10.02 -15.46 7.92
C ASP A 66 -9.30 -16.70 8.50
N GLY A 67 -8.13 -16.51 9.10
CA GLY A 67 -7.43 -17.51 9.91
C GLY A 67 -6.34 -18.30 9.18
N LEU A 68 -5.11 -17.83 9.36
CA LEU A 68 -3.94 -18.65 9.70
C LEU A 68 -3.39 -18.13 11.03
#